data_AF-A0A9D7EF71-F1
#
_entry.id   AF-A0A9D7EF71-F1
#
_cell.length_a   1.000
_cell.length_b   1.000
_cell.length_c   1.000
_cell.angle_alpha   90.00
_cell.angle_beta   90.00
_cell.angle_gamma   90.00
#
_symmetry.space_group_name_H-M   'P 1'
#
loop_
_entity.id
_entity.type
_entity.pdbx_description
1 polymer ?
#
loop_
_entity_poly.entity_id
_entity_poly.type
_entity_poly.pdbx_seq_one_letter_code
_entity_poly.pdbx_strand_id
1 'polypeptide(L)'
;MRTPATIASFICIMVMQAQMLSTQGVDVTVTSGAQLTVRGDVLAGPGSALVNAGMIDLSGDLTNDSGSGLFAALPGEVVLNGTSQTIAGGSAIAFDVLDLQCASVTLQQDVVVGGLYPAPAGVAETAQRDHCISTRTA
;
A
#
# COMPACT_ATOMS: atom_id res chain seq x y z
N MET A 1 -3.96 54.51 26.42
CA MET A 1 -3.25 53.76 25.35
C MET A 1 -3.87 52.37 25.29
N ARG A 2 -4.60 52.03 24.23
CA ARG A 2 -5.20 50.70 24.01
C ARG A 2 -4.35 49.97 22.97
N THR A 3 -3.70 48.89 23.36
CA THR A 3 -2.99 47.99 22.46
C THR A 3 -4.01 47.20 21.63
N PRO A 4 -3.88 47.13 20.30
CA PRO A 4 -4.76 46.31 19.48
C PRO A 4 -4.41 44.83 19.66
N ALA A 5 -5.42 44.00 19.90
CA ALA A 5 -5.27 42.55 19.92
C ALA A 5 -5.21 42.02 18.48
N THR A 6 -4.05 41.53 18.06
CA THR A 6 -3.85 40.88 16.77
C THR A 6 -4.48 39.49 16.82
N ILE A 7 -5.61 39.30 16.14
CA ILE A 7 -6.22 37.97 15.96
C ILE A 7 -5.40 37.23 14.90
N ALA A 8 -4.56 36.29 15.35
CA ALA A 8 -3.88 35.37 14.45
C ALA A 8 -4.88 34.32 13.96
N SER A 9 -5.34 34.45 12.71
CA SER A 9 -6.17 33.44 12.07
C SER A 9 -5.30 32.25 11.69
N PHE A 10 -5.46 31.13 12.41
CA PHE A 10 -4.86 29.85 12.07
C PHE A 10 -5.70 29.18 10.99
N ILE A 11 -5.25 29.27 9.74
CA ILE A 11 -5.79 28.44 8.66
C ILE A 11 -5.18 27.05 8.82
N CYS A 12 -5.93 26.12 9.41
CA CYS A 12 -5.60 24.70 9.40
C CYS A 12 -5.94 24.15 8.01
N ILE A 13 -4.92 24.03 7.15
CA ILE A 13 -5.06 23.34 5.87
C ILE A 13 -5.08 21.84 6.18
N MET A 14 -6.28 21.26 6.29
CA MET A 14 -6.40 19.80 6.27
C MET A 14 -6.22 19.34 4.83
N VAL A 15 -5.06 18.77 4.52
CA VAL A 15 -4.86 18.03 3.27
C VAL A 15 -5.67 16.75 3.39
N MET A 16 -6.87 16.73 2.82
CA MET A 16 -7.67 15.51 2.70
C MET A 16 -7.04 14.68 1.58
N GLN A 17 -6.25 13.66 1.93
CA GLN A 17 -5.92 12.59 1.00
C GLN A 17 -7.22 11.87 0.64
N ALA A 18 -7.67 11.99 -0.60
CA ALA A 18 -8.88 11.32 -1.07
C ALA A 18 -8.55 9.86 -1.34
N GLN A 19 -9.11 8.94 -0.55
CA GLN A 19 -9.03 7.52 -0.86
C GLN A 19 -9.84 7.22 -2.11
N MET A 20 -9.21 6.59 -3.11
CA MET A 20 -9.91 6.14 -4.31
C MET A 20 -10.57 4.78 -4.08
N LEU A 21 -9.91 3.91 -3.32
CA LEU A 21 -10.43 2.59 -2.95
C LEU A 21 -10.42 2.46 -1.43
N SER A 22 -11.60 2.26 -0.83
CA SER A 22 -11.74 1.93 0.58
C SER A 22 -12.62 0.69 0.75
N THR A 23 -12.08 -0.34 1.40
CA THR A 23 -12.79 -1.60 1.68
C THR A 23 -13.04 -1.72 3.17
N GLN A 24 -14.31 -1.96 3.56
CA GLN A 24 -14.72 -2.03 4.96
C GLN A 24 -15.54 -3.31 5.19
N GLY A 25 -14.92 -4.35 5.74
CA GLY A 25 -15.57 -5.64 6.00
C GLY A 25 -15.96 -6.45 4.75
N VAL A 26 -15.41 -6.09 3.59
CA VAL A 26 -15.65 -6.77 2.30
C VAL A 26 -14.35 -6.99 1.57
N ASP A 27 -14.26 -8.12 0.87
CA ASP A 27 -13.10 -8.47 0.07
C ASP A 27 -13.21 -7.94 -1.35
N VAL A 28 -12.09 -7.51 -1.90
CA VAL A 28 -11.95 -7.20 -3.33
C VAL A 28 -11.08 -8.28 -3.95
N THR A 29 -11.64 -8.98 -4.93
CA THR A 29 -10.97 -10.11 -5.60
C THR A 29 -10.53 -9.72 -7.00
N VAL A 30 -9.24 -9.84 -7.26
CA VAL A 30 -8.63 -9.72 -8.59
C VAL A 30 -8.26 -11.11 -9.06
N THR A 31 -9.00 -11.62 -10.05
CA THR A 31 -8.79 -12.97 -10.57
C THR A 31 -7.59 -13.04 -11.51
N SER A 32 -7.08 -14.25 -11.74
CA SER A 32 -5.99 -14.46 -12.70
C SER A 32 -6.33 -13.91 -14.10
N GLY A 33 -5.36 -13.23 -14.71
CA GLY A 33 -5.52 -12.53 -15.98
C GLY A 33 -6.26 -11.19 -15.89
N ALA A 34 -6.76 -10.80 -14.71
CA ALA A 34 -7.35 -9.48 -14.49
C ALA A 34 -6.32 -8.48 -13.94
N GLN A 35 -6.58 -7.20 -14.19
CA GLN A 35 -5.82 -6.09 -13.62
C GLN A 35 -6.76 -5.14 -12.88
N LEU A 36 -6.38 -4.75 -11.67
CA LEU A 36 -6.99 -3.65 -10.94
C LEU A 36 -6.02 -2.48 -10.90
N THR A 37 -6.42 -1.32 -11.42
CA THR A 37 -5.62 -0.09 -11.33
C THR A 37 -6.27 0.91 -10.39
N VAL A 38 -5.52 1.39 -9.40
CA VAL A 38 -5.96 2.44 -8.48
C VAL A 38 -5.01 3.63 -8.58
N ARG A 39 -5.54 4.78 -9.01
CA ARG A 39 -4.77 6.02 -9.24
C ARG A 39 -4.80 7.00 -8.06
N GLY A 40 -5.30 6.55 -6.91
CA GLY A 40 -5.31 7.28 -5.65
C GLY A 40 -5.04 6.33 -4.49
N ASP A 41 -5.30 6.80 -3.28
CA ASP A 41 -4.94 6.04 -2.08
C ASP A 41 -5.88 4.84 -1.87
N VAL A 42 -5.33 3.76 -1.33
CA VAL A 42 -6.02 2.53 -0.97
C VAL A 42 -6.05 2.40 0.54
N LEU A 43 -7.25 2.23 1.10
CA LEU A 43 -7.47 1.91 2.50
C LEU A 43 -8.18 0.56 2.61
N ALA A 44 -7.50 -0.44 3.13
CA ALA A 44 -8.12 -1.68 3.54
C ALA A 44 -8.46 -1.60 5.03
N GLY A 45 -9.71 -1.31 5.36
CA GLY A 45 -10.15 -1.23 6.75
C GLY A 45 -10.62 -2.57 7.31
N PRO A 46 -11.14 -2.58 8.55
CA PRO A 46 -11.32 -3.78 9.35
C PRO A 46 -12.10 -4.89 8.63
N GLY A 47 -11.57 -6.12 8.68
CA GLY A 47 -12.20 -7.30 8.11
C GLY A 47 -12.28 -7.33 6.58
N SER A 48 -11.45 -6.56 5.87
CA SER A 48 -11.33 -6.63 4.42
C SER A 48 -10.01 -7.27 3.97
N ALA A 49 -10.04 -7.95 2.83
CA ALA A 49 -8.86 -8.43 2.13
C ALA A 49 -8.84 -7.99 0.66
N LEU A 50 -7.64 -7.83 0.11
CA LEU A 50 -7.41 -7.71 -1.33
C LEU A 50 -6.92 -9.07 -1.83
N VAL A 51 -7.83 -9.89 -2.34
CA VAL A 51 -7.51 -11.23 -2.84
C VAL A 51 -6.93 -11.10 -4.24
N ASN A 52 -5.60 -11.16 -4.36
CA ASN A 52 -4.90 -10.94 -5.63
C ASN A 52 -4.37 -12.25 -6.24
N ALA A 53 -4.91 -12.66 -7.39
CA ALA A 53 -4.37 -13.72 -8.24
C ALA A 53 -3.98 -13.20 -9.64
N GLY A 54 -4.04 -11.88 -9.86
CA GLY A 54 -3.75 -11.20 -11.12
C GLY A 54 -2.72 -10.10 -10.89
N MET A 55 -2.98 -8.90 -11.41
CA MET A 55 -2.13 -7.73 -11.21
C MET A 55 -2.89 -6.60 -10.52
N ILE A 56 -2.28 -5.98 -9.51
CA ILE A 56 -2.76 -4.75 -8.88
C ILE A 56 -1.75 -3.65 -9.15
N ASP A 57 -2.17 -2.60 -9.84
CA ASP A 57 -1.35 -1.43 -10.17
C ASP A 57 -1.79 -0.23 -9.29
N LEU A 58 -0.92 0.19 -8.37
CA LEU A 58 -1.18 1.26 -7.41
C LEU A 58 -0.25 2.45 -7.63
N SER A 59 -0.83 3.65 -7.75
CA SER A 59 -0.05 4.90 -7.78
C SER A 59 -0.19 5.77 -6.52
N GLY A 60 -1.12 5.46 -5.62
CA GLY A 60 -1.31 6.16 -4.34
C GLY A 60 -0.78 5.38 -3.14
N ASP A 61 -0.98 5.93 -1.95
CA ASP A 61 -0.58 5.30 -0.69
C ASP A 61 -1.41 4.03 -0.41
N LEU A 62 -0.81 3.06 0.28
CA LEU A 62 -1.46 1.81 0.68
C LEU A 62 -1.51 1.72 2.20
N THR A 63 -2.72 1.69 2.76
CA THR A 63 -2.95 1.56 4.21
C THR A 63 -3.68 0.26 4.52
N ASN A 64 -3.09 -0.59 5.37
CA ASN A 64 -3.69 -1.83 5.85
C ASN A 64 -4.12 -1.74 7.33
N ASP A 65 -5.39 -1.43 7.54
CA ASP A 65 -6.09 -1.45 8.82
C ASP A 65 -7.12 -2.61 8.91
N SER A 66 -6.94 -3.66 8.11
CA SER A 66 -7.83 -4.81 8.09
C SER A 66 -7.84 -5.62 9.38
N GLY A 67 -6.77 -5.53 10.17
CA GLY A 67 -6.53 -6.37 11.34
C GLY A 67 -5.88 -7.71 11.02
N SER A 68 -5.58 -7.98 9.74
CA SER A 68 -4.88 -9.18 9.27
C SER A 68 -3.94 -8.87 8.10
N GLY A 69 -3.34 -9.90 7.50
CA GLY A 69 -2.62 -9.76 6.24
C GLY A 69 -3.57 -9.30 5.14
N LEU A 70 -3.13 -8.33 4.33
CA LEU A 70 -3.95 -7.72 3.29
C LEU A 70 -4.20 -8.63 2.08
N PHE A 71 -3.16 -9.34 1.65
CA PHE A 71 -3.22 -10.22 0.48
C PHE A 71 -3.29 -11.69 0.90
N ALA A 72 -4.08 -12.46 0.16
CA ALA A 72 -4.12 -13.91 0.30
C ALA A 72 -2.87 -14.57 -0.32
N ALA A 73 -2.58 -15.81 0.09
CA ALA A 73 -1.51 -16.64 -0.47
C ALA A 73 -1.86 -17.17 -1.88
N LEU A 74 -1.97 -16.26 -2.84
CA LEU A 74 -2.25 -16.55 -4.25
C LEU A 74 -1.13 -15.95 -5.11
N PRO A 75 -0.85 -16.55 -6.29
CA PRO A 75 0.15 -16.02 -7.20
C PRO A 75 -0.40 -14.74 -7.83
N GLY A 76 0.11 -13.60 -7.38
CA GLY A 76 -0.38 -12.29 -7.77
C GLY A 76 0.69 -11.22 -7.64
N GLU A 77 0.68 -10.28 -8.58
CA GLU A 77 1.64 -9.19 -8.64
C GLU A 77 1.02 -7.90 -8.13
N VAL A 78 1.75 -7.17 -7.30
CA VAL A 78 1.44 -5.79 -6.94
C VAL A 78 2.54 -4.89 -7.46
N VAL A 79 2.15 -3.91 -8.27
CA VAL A 79 3.02 -2.90 -8.84
C VAL A 79 2.77 -1.58 -8.10
N LEU A 80 3.82 -1.01 -7.53
CA LEU A 80 3.82 0.32 -6.93
C LEU A 80 4.48 1.29 -7.91
N ASN A 81 3.68 2.10 -8.63
CA ASN A 81 4.14 3.00 -9.69
C ASN A 81 3.88 4.49 -9.41
N GLY A 82 3.59 4.84 -8.16
CA GLY A 82 3.45 6.24 -7.75
C GLY A 82 4.78 6.97 -7.71
N THR A 83 4.78 8.30 -7.80
CA THR A 83 6.03 9.07 -7.69
C THR A 83 6.62 8.98 -6.28
N SER A 84 5.77 9.04 -5.25
CA SER A 84 6.09 8.79 -3.85
C SER A 84 4.92 8.04 -3.23
N GLN A 85 5.19 6.89 -2.60
CA GLN A 85 4.16 6.07 -1.97
C GLN A 85 4.56 5.72 -0.54
N THR A 86 3.55 5.59 0.30
CA THR A 86 3.68 5.13 1.67
C THR A 86 2.93 3.81 1.82
N ILE A 87 3.56 2.86 2.48
CA ILE A 87 2.88 1.67 3.00
C ILE A 87 2.74 1.82 4.51
N ALA A 88 1.50 1.92 4.97
CA ALA A 88 1.15 2.21 6.36
C ALA A 88 0.00 1.30 6.85
N GLY A 89 -0.47 1.58 8.06
CA GLY A 89 -1.57 0.87 8.71
C GLY A 89 -1.12 0.07 9.93
N GLY A 90 -2.09 -0.49 10.64
CA GLY A 90 -1.88 -1.26 11.87
C GLY A 90 -1.46 -2.71 11.65
N SER A 91 -1.51 -3.23 10.42
CA SER A 91 -1.26 -4.65 10.11
C SER A 91 -0.21 -4.82 9.02
N ALA A 92 0.70 -5.78 9.21
CA ALA A 92 1.75 -6.09 8.25
C ALA A 92 1.18 -6.51 6.88
N ILE A 93 1.89 -6.16 5.80
CA ILE A 93 1.52 -6.53 4.44
C ILE A 93 2.54 -7.51 3.89
N ALA A 94 2.06 -8.65 3.43
CA ALA A 94 2.88 -9.64 2.75
C ALA A 94 2.47 -9.72 1.28
N PHE A 95 3.42 -9.48 0.39
CA PHE A 95 3.27 -9.57 -1.05
C PHE A 95 3.82 -10.91 -1.54
N ASP A 96 3.16 -11.47 -2.54
CA ASP A 96 3.73 -12.59 -3.29
C ASP A 96 4.82 -12.07 -4.23
N VAL A 97 4.41 -11.29 -5.24
CA VAL A 97 5.32 -10.51 -6.09
C VAL A 97 5.05 -9.02 -5.87
N LEU A 98 6.11 -8.26 -5.57
CA LEU A 98 6.08 -6.81 -5.43
C LEU A 98 7.04 -6.19 -6.44
N ASP A 99 6.52 -5.43 -7.40
CA ASP A 99 7.30 -4.61 -8.32
C ASP A 99 7.27 -3.14 -7.89
N LEU A 100 8.45 -2.56 -7.67
CA LEU A 100 8.64 -1.18 -7.28
C LEU A 100 9.08 -0.36 -8.49
N GLN A 101 8.12 0.29 -9.15
CA GLN A 101 8.35 1.18 -10.28
C GLN A 101 8.34 2.67 -9.88
N CYS A 102 8.06 2.94 -8.61
CA CYS A 102 8.01 4.27 -8.01
C CYS A 102 9.38 4.92 -7.85
N ALA A 103 9.44 6.24 -7.65
CA ALA A 103 10.72 6.90 -7.32
C ALA A 103 11.13 6.72 -5.84
N SER A 104 10.15 6.57 -4.93
CA SER A 104 10.40 6.28 -3.52
C SER A 104 9.22 5.61 -2.83
N VAL A 105 9.48 4.55 -2.05
CA VAL A 105 8.53 3.98 -1.08
C VAL A 105 8.99 4.26 0.34
N THR A 106 8.08 4.76 1.17
CA THR A 106 8.23 4.86 2.63
C THR A 106 7.47 3.73 3.31
N LEU A 107 8.16 2.96 4.15
CA LEU A 107 7.55 1.91 4.96
C LEU A 107 7.31 2.44 6.38
N GLN A 108 6.06 2.44 6.83
CA GLN A 108 5.69 2.74 8.22
C GLN A 108 5.30 1.49 9.02
N GLN A 109 5.36 0.32 8.37
CA GLN A 109 5.10 -1.00 8.95
C GLN A 109 6.00 -2.05 8.27
N ASP A 110 5.94 -3.29 8.77
CA ASP A 110 6.72 -4.40 8.23
C ASP A 110 6.12 -4.95 6.92
N VAL A 111 6.92 -4.95 5.86
CA VAL A 111 6.57 -5.62 4.59
C VAL A 111 7.33 -6.93 4.46
N VAL A 112 6.64 -7.97 4.02
CA VAL A 112 7.23 -9.24 3.58
C VAL A 112 7.01 -9.41 2.08
N VAL A 113 8.00 -9.88 1.34
CA VAL A 113 7.90 -10.17 -0.10
C VAL A 113 8.35 -11.61 -0.36
N GLY A 114 7.66 -12.32 -1.26
CA GLY A 114 8.08 -13.64 -1.76
C GLY A 114 7.83 -14.81 -0.80
N GLY A 115 6.87 -14.69 0.11
CA GLY A 115 6.76 -15.59 1.26
C GLY A 115 5.42 -16.28 1.51
N LEU A 116 4.35 -15.92 0.77
CA LEU A 116 3.01 -16.46 1.05
C LEU A 116 2.59 -17.58 0.10
N TYR A 117 2.91 -17.50 -1.19
CA TYR A 117 2.63 -18.59 -2.11
C TYR A 117 3.83 -19.55 -2.15
N PRO A 118 3.69 -20.82 -1.72
CA PRO A 118 4.75 -21.79 -1.90
C PRO A 118 4.90 -22.06 -3.40
N ALA A 119 5.94 -21.50 -4.02
CA ALA A 119 6.28 -21.80 -5.40
C ALA A 119 6.39 -23.33 -5.59
N PRO A 120 5.94 -23.89 -6.73
CA PRO A 120 6.21 -25.28 -7.08
C PRO A 120 7.71 -25.57 -6.93
N ALA A 121 8.06 -26.70 -6.31
CA ALA A 121 9.45 -27.04 -5.99
C ALA A 121 10.37 -26.85 -7.22
N GLY A 122 11.43 -26.05 -7.07
CA GLY A 122 12.46 -25.87 -8.09
C GLY A 122 12.61 -24.47 -8.69
N VAL A 123 11.80 -23.49 -8.30
CA VAL A 123 11.96 -22.10 -8.74
C VAL A 123 12.38 -21.22 -7.58
N ALA A 124 13.65 -20.80 -7.57
CA ALA A 124 14.15 -19.75 -6.69
C ALA A 124 14.14 -18.43 -7.46
N GLU A 125 13.01 -17.73 -7.47
CA GLU A 125 12.92 -16.40 -8.07
C GLU A 125 13.35 -15.34 -7.05
N THR A 126 14.63 -14.98 -7.10
CA THR A 126 15.15 -13.76 -6.45
C THR A 126 15.22 -12.65 -7.49
N ALA A 127 14.06 -12.11 -7.88
CA ALA A 127 13.97 -10.96 -8.79
C ALA A 127 14.02 -9.64 -7.99
N GLN A 128 15.12 -9.38 -7.28
CA GLN A 128 15.33 -8.09 -6.62
C GLN A 128 16.03 -7.14 -7.61
N ARG A 129 15.26 -6.45 -8.46
CA ARG A 129 15.77 -5.34 -9.29
C ARG A 129 15.81 -4.04 -8.46
N ASP A 130 16.80 -3.21 -8.72
CA ASP A 130 17.31 -2.15 -7.84
C ASP A 130 16.28 -1.15 -7.28
N HIS A 131 16.02 -1.32 -5.98
CA HIS A 131 16.08 -0.36 -4.86
C HIS A 131 15.41 1.04 -5.01
N CYS A 132 14.12 1.11 -4.65
CA CYS A 132 13.36 2.33 -4.36
C CYS A 132 12.95 2.48 -2.87
N ILE A 133 13.59 1.73 -1.97
CA ILE A 133 13.21 1.68 -0.54
C ILE A 133 14.07 2.65 0.26
N SER A 134 13.46 3.69 0.83
CA SER A 134 14.12 4.56 1.80
C SER A 134 13.71 4.12 3.21
N THR A 135 14.61 3.44 3.92
CA THR A 135 14.39 3.11 5.34
C THR A 135 14.71 4.32 6.19
N ARG A 136 13.75 4.78 7.01
CA ARG A 136 14.01 5.82 8.00
C ARG A 136 14.76 5.18 9.16
N THR A 137 16.06 5.39 9.21
CA THR A 137 16.87 5.08 10.39
C THR A 137 16.39 5.99 11.51
N ALA A 138 15.95 5.38 12.61
CA ALA A 138 15.77 6.08 13.88
C ALA A 138 17.13 6.48 14.47
#